data_AF-A0A1Q4AXF6-F1
#
_entry.id   AF-A0A1Q4AXF6-F1
#
_cell.length_a   1.000
_cell.length_b   1.000
_cell.length_c   1.000
_cell.angle_alpha   90.00
_cell.angle_beta   90.00
_cell.angle_gamma   90.00
#
_symmetry.space_group_name_H-M   'P 1'
#
loop_
_entity.id
_entity.type
_entity.pdbx_description
1 polymer ?
#
loop_
_entity_poly.entity_id
_entity_poly.type
_entity_poly.pdbx_seq_one_letter_code
_entity_poly.pdbx_strand_id
1 'polypeptide(L)' 'MGLNLQRLRGERGLSQERLAHMAGISSYTYQKFEKGESKPGTPMNPRLFTLLSLAEVLEVGLEDIVPAEWPDLSDE' A
#
# COMPACT_ATOMS: atom_id res chain seq x y z
N MET A 1 1.62 6.22 3.46
CA MET A 1 1.08 4.96 2.90
C MET A 1 2.09 3.83 2.93
N GLY A 2 3.26 3.92 2.26
CA GLY A 2 4.20 2.80 2.18
C GLY A 2 4.66 2.25 3.54
N LEU A 3 5.00 3.12 4.49
CA LEU A 3 5.33 2.74 5.87
C LEU A 3 4.15 2.08 6.62
N ASN A 4 2.91 2.53 6.37
CA ASN A 4 1.71 1.94 6.98
C ASN A 4 1.54 0.50 6.49
N LEU A 5 1.64 0.27 5.17
CA LEU A 5 1.56 -1.06 4.59
C LEU A 5 2.65 -2.00 5.14
N GLN A 6 3.90 -1.52 5.24
CA GLN A 6 5.00 -2.30 5.79
C GLN A 6 4.74 -2.70 7.26
N ARG A 7 4.28 -1.76 8.08
CA ARG A 7 3.94 -2.00 9.49
C ARG A 7 2.80 -3.01 9.62
N LEU A 8 1.66 -2.76 8.97
CA LEU A 8 0.48 -3.61 9.01
C LEU A 8 0.79 -5.03 8.53
N ARG A 9 1.54 -5.17 7.43
CA ARG A 9 2.01 -6.47 6.93
C ARG A 9 2.85 -7.19 7.98
N GLY A 10 3.76 -6.48 8.65
CA GLY A 10 4.59 -7.01 9.72
C GLY A 10 3.78 -7.51 10.91
N GLU A 11 2.75 -6.77 11.32
CA GLU A 11 1.81 -7.16 12.38
C GLU A 11 1.01 -8.42 12.04
N ARG A 12 0.72 -8.63 10.75
CA ARG A 12 0.11 -9.88 10.24
C ARG A 12 1.10 -11.02 10.04
N GLY A 13 2.40 -10.80 10.22
CA GLY A 13 3.43 -11.82 10.00
C GLY A 13 3.56 -12.27 8.53
N LEU A 14 3.11 -11.45 7.57
CA LEU A 14 3.09 -11.81 6.15
C LEU A 14 4.38 -11.35 5.45
N SER A 15 4.89 -12.15 4.50
CA SER A 15 5.91 -11.66 3.57
C SER A 15 5.30 -10.75 2.50
N GLN A 16 6.13 -9.93 1.84
CA GLN A 16 5.67 -9.10 0.71
C GLN A 16 5.01 -9.95 -0.38
N GLU A 17 5.62 -11.09 -0.72
CA GLU A 17 5.10 -12.03 -1.71
C GLU A 17 3.77 -12.65 -1.30
N ARG A 18 3.65 -13.07 -0.03
CA ARG A 18 2.42 -13.70 0.47
C ARG A 18 1.26 -12.71 0.44
N LEU A 19 1.48 -11.49 0.91
CA LEU A 19 0.45 -10.45 0.89
C LEU A 19 0.05 -10.10 -0.55
N ALA A 20 1.02 -9.90 -1.44
CA ALA A 20 0.77 -9.58 -2.84
C ALA A 20 -0.10 -10.65 -3.53
N HIS A 21 0.25 -11.93 -3.33
CA HIS A 21 -0.52 -13.05 -3.84
C HIS A 21 -1.97 -13.05 -3.30
N MET A 22 -2.16 -12.84 -2.00
CA MET A 22 -3.49 -12.77 -1.39
C MET A 22 -4.31 -11.59 -1.90
N ALA A 23 -3.67 -10.45 -2.16
CA ALA A 23 -4.30 -9.24 -2.69
C ALA A 23 -4.46 -9.23 -4.22
N GLY A 24 -4.09 -10.32 -4.91
CA GLY A 24 -4.23 -10.45 -6.36
C GLY A 24 -3.31 -9.53 -7.17
N ILE A 25 -2.15 -9.15 -6.63
CA ILE A 25 -1.16 -8.30 -7.30
C ILE A 25 0.22 -8.97 -7.34
N SER A 26 1.10 -8.49 -8.22
CA SER A 26 2.47 -8.99 -8.26
C SER A 26 3.27 -8.54 -7.03
N SER A 27 4.23 -9.36 -6.59
CA SER A 27 5.17 -8.99 -5.53
C SER A 27 5.95 -7.71 -5.85
N TYR A 28 6.30 -7.51 -7.13
CA TYR A 28 6.95 -6.28 -7.61
C TYR A 28 6.06 -5.05 -7.44
N THR A 29 4.77 -5.16 -7.75
CA THR A 29 3.79 -4.09 -7.53
C THR A 29 3.70 -3.74 -6.04
N TYR A 30 3.57 -4.76 -5.18
CA TYR A 30 3.49 -4.53 -3.74
C TYR A 30 4.78 -3.92 -3.15
N GLN A 31 5.95 -4.36 -3.61
CA GLN A 31 7.23 -3.77 -3.21
C GLN A 31 7.27 -2.26 -3.49
N LYS A 32 6.75 -1.83 -4.66
CA LYS A 32 6.65 -0.40 -4.96
C LYS A 32 5.68 0.34 -4.05
N PHE A 33 4.61 -0.31 -3.60
CA PHE A 33 3.67 0.29 -2.65
C PHE A 33 4.34 0.59 -1.31
N GLU A 34 5.11 -0.36 -0.76
CA GLU A 34 5.89 -0.12 0.46
C GLU A 34 6.97 0.95 0.26
N LYS A 35 7.59 1.00 -0.92
CA LYS A 35 8.55 2.07 -1.27
C LYS A 35 7.90 3.45 -1.40
N GLY A 36 6.61 3.51 -1.73
CA GLY A 36 5.88 4.77 -1.94
C GLY A 36 6.14 5.43 -3.31
N GLU A 37 6.85 4.76 -4.22
CA GLU A 37 7.22 5.32 -5.54
C GLU A 37 6.92 4.33 -6.67
N SER A 38 6.29 4.80 -7.75
CA SER A 38 6.04 3.98 -8.95
C SER A 38 7.29 3.88 -9.84
N LYS A 39 8.07 4.94 -9.86
CA LYS A 39 9.42 5.10 -10.43
C LYS A 39 10.12 6.20 -9.61
N PRO A 40 11.47 6.32 -9.67
CA PRO A 40 12.19 7.29 -8.85
C PRO A 40 11.59 8.70 -8.95
N GLY A 41 11.26 9.31 -7.81
CA GLY A 41 10.68 10.65 -7.74
C GLY A 41 9.23 10.75 -8.21
N THR A 42 8.56 9.65 -8.55
CA THR A 42 7.13 9.65 -8.87
C THR A 42 6.35 8.94 -7.77
N PRO A 43 5.46 9.65 -7.04
CA PRO A 43 4.64 9.05 -6.01
C PRO A 43 3.87 7.82 -6.50
N MET A 44 3.62 6.90 -5.59
CA MET A 44 2.74 5.79 -5.85
C MET A 44 1.29 6.26 -5.93
N ASN A 45 0.56 5.81 -6.96
CA ASN A 45 -0.88 6.03 -7.09
C ASN A 45 -1.59 4.70 -7.36
N PRO A 46 -1.97 3.95 -6.31
CA PRO A 46 -2.69 2.69 -6.44
C PRO A 46 -4.14 2.92 -6.87
N ARG A 47 -4.73 1.95 -7.57
CA ARG A 47 -6.18 1.95 -7.81
C ARG A 47 -6.91 1.74 -6.48
N LEU A 48 -8.07 2.37 -6.32
CA LEU A 48 -8.92 2.17 -5.13
C LEU A 48 -9.21 0.69 -4.88
N PHE A 49 -9.53 -0.08 -5.92
CA PHE A 49 -9.77 -1.52 -5.80
C PHE A 49 -8.58 -2.27 -5.19
N THR A 50 -7.35 -1.90 -5.56
CA THR A 50 -6.15 -2.49 -4.98
C THR A 50 -6.00 -2.14 -3.49
N LEU A 51 -6.35 -0.92 -3.08
CA LEU A 51 -6.34 -0.54 -1.67
C LEU A 51 -7.38 -1.33 -0.88
N LEU A 52 -8.58 -1.55 -1.44
CA LEU A 52 -9.63 -2.36 -0.81
C LEU A 52 -9.19 -3.82 -0.65
N SER A 53 -8.56 -4.42 -1.67
CA SER A 53 -8.02 -5.78 -1.56
C SER A 53 -6.91 -5.89 -0.52
N LEU A 54 -6.05 -4.86 -0.38
CA LEU A 54 -5.04 -4.83 0.67
C LEU A 54 -5.68 -4.70 2.06
N ALA A 55 -6.71 -3.86 2.22
CA ALA A 55 -7.44 -3.69 3.47
C ALA A 55 -8.14 -4.99 3.90
N GLU A 56 -8.75 -5.72 2.96
CA GLU A 56 -9.36 -7.02 3.21
C GLU A 56 -8.32 -8.04 3.72
N VAL A 57 -7.19 -8.19 3.03
CA VAL A 57 -6.15 -9.15 3.42
C VAL A 57 -5.46 -8.79 4.74
N LEU A 58 -5.30 -7.50 5.01
CA LEU A 58 -4.73 -6.99 6.26
C LEU A 58 -5.78 -6.87 7.38
N GLU A 59 -7.05 -7.20 7.10
CA GLU A 59 -8.25 -6.97 7.92
C GLU A 59 -8.15 -5.68 8.77
N VAL A 60 -8.05 -4.56 8.07
CA VAL A 60 -8.02 -3.20 8.63
C VAL A 60 -8.94 -2.26 7.87
N GLY A 61 -9.18 -1.07 8.42
CA GLY A 61 -9.86 0.00 7.68
C GLY A 61 -8.97 0.58 6.57
N LEU A 62 -9.60 1.24 5.60
CA LEU A 62 -8.86 1.93 4.54
C LEU A 62 -8.03 3.10 5.12
N GLU A 63 -8.54 3.73 6.17
CA GLU A 63 -7.93 4.79 6.98
C GLU A 63 -6.59 4.38 7.60
N ASP A 64 -6.39 3.08 7.90
CA ASP A 64 -5.14 2.58 8.47
C ASP A 64 -4.03 2.50 7.41
N ILE A 65 -4.41 2.38 6.13
CA ILE A 65 -3.49 2.26 4.99
C ILE A 65 -3.06 3.64 4.50
N VAL A 66 -4.00 4.56 4.35
CA VAL A 66 -3.74 5.90 3.82
C VAL A 66 -3.03 6.79 4.86
N PRO A 67 -2.29 7.84 4.43
CA PRO A 67 -1.72 8.80 5.38
C PRO A 67 -2.83 9.54 6.16
N ALA A 68 -2.54 9.93 7.40
CA ALA A 68 -3.47 10.70 8.23
C ALA A 68 -3.66 12.14 7.72
N GLU A 69 -2.64 12.70 7.08
CA GLU A 69 -2.67 14.02 6.47
C GLU A 69 -2.83 13.90 4.96
N TRP A 70 -3.70 14.74 4.40
CA TRP A 70 -3.91 14.81 2.96
C TRP A 70 -2.70 15.50 2.32
N PRO A 71 -2.19 15.00 1.18
CA PRO A 71 -1.17 15.71 0.43
C PRO A 71 -1.70 17.08 0.02
N ASP A 72 -0.83 18.08 0.03
CA ASP A 72 -1.17 19.37 -0.55
C ASP A 72 -1.29 19.21 -2.07
N LEU A 73 -2.49 19.44 -2.59
CA LEU A 73 -2.80 19.31 -4.02
C LEU A 73 -2.73 20.66 -4.74
N SER A 74 -2.30 21.74 -4.07
CA SER A 74 -2.20 23.06 -4.72
C SER A 74 -1.01 23.20 -5.68
N ASP A 75 -0.11 22.23 -5.73
CA ASP A 75 1.15 22.27 -6.50
C ASP A 75 1.11 21.48 -7.84
N GLU A 76 -0.06 21.05 -8.33
CA GLU A 76 -0.24 20.42 -9.66
C GLU A 76 -0.66 21.40 -10.78
#